data_AF-A0A6G0XYV3-F1
#
_entry.id   AF-A0A6G0XYV3-F1
#
_cell.length_a   1.000
_cell.length_b   1.000
_cell.length_c   1.000
_cell.angle_alpha   90.00
_cell.angle_beta   90.00
_cell.angle_gamma   90.00
#
_symmetry.space_group_name_H-M   'P 1'
#
loop_
_entity.id
_entity.type
_entity.pdbx_description
1 polymer ?
#
loop_
_entity_poly.entity_id
_entity_poly.type
_entity_poly.pdbx_seq_one_letter_code
_entity_poly.pdbx_strand_id
1 'polypeptide(L)' 'MHKTFSWTGFRNNFRLESLTIMGIIKGVCRENFKTSDIEFETLVKHWFRHGAQRLARDELLSKNK' A
#
# COMPACT_ATOMS: atom_id res chain seq x y z
N MET A 1 -9.73 2.46 18.90
CA MET A 1 -8.91 1.42 18.23
C MET A 1 -8.62 1.92 16.82
N HIS A 2 -7.40 2.37 16.50
CA HIS A 2 -7.07 2.77 15.12
C HIS A 2 -7.14 1.51 14.24
N LYS A 3 -8.08 1.46 13.30
CA LYS A 3 -8.08 0.40 12.29
C LYS A 3 -6.84 0.60 11.41
N THR A 4 -5.94 -0.38 11.43
CA THR A 4 -4.79 -0.39 10.53
C THR A 4 -5.25 -0.82 9.14
N PHE A 5 -4.53 -0.38 8.10
CA PHE A 5 -4.82 -0.71 6.71
C PHE A 5 -3.88 -1.82 6.27
N SER A 6 -4.36 -2.76 5.46
CA SER A 6 -3.48 -3.77 4.83
C SER A 6 -4.01 -4.15 3.45
N TRP A 7 -3.11 -4.70 2.61
CA TRP A 7 -3.48 -5.11 1.24
C TRP A 7 -4.68 -6.06 1.25
N THR A 8 -4.58 -7.16 1.99
CA THR A 8 -5.59 -8.24 2.03
C THR A 8 -6.60 -8.13 3.18
N GLY A 9 -6.47 -7.16 4.08
CA GLY A 9 -7.36 -7.04 5.26
C GLY A 9 -7.01 -8.00 6.42
N PHE A 10 -5.78 -8.51 6.48
CA PHE A 10 -5.32 -9.39 7.56
C PHE A 10 -5.56 -8.79 8.95
N ARG A 11 -5.96 -9.62 9.94
CA ARG A 11 -6.31 -9.21 11.33
C ARG A 11 -7.44 -8.17 11.43
N ASN A 12 -8.46 -8.25 10.56
CA ASN A 12 -9.57 -7.29 10.48
C ASN A 12 -9.12 -5.85 10.14
N ASN A 13 -7.96 -5.72 9.50
CA ASN A 13 -7.54 -4.46 8.93
C ASN A 13 -8.46 -4.06 7.78
N PHE A 14 -8.53 -2.76 7.52
CA PHE A 14 -9.24 -2.29 6.34
C PHE A 14 -8.51 -2.76 5.07
N ARG A 15 -9.23 -3.49 4.21
CA ARG A 15 -8.69 -4.08 2.98
C ARG A 15 -8.53 -3.04 1.89
N LEU A 16 -7.29 -2.84 1.45
CA LEU A 16 -6.97 -1.85 0.42
C LEU A 16 -7.26 -2.37 -0.99
N GLU A 17 -7.06 -3.66 -1.23
CA GLU A 17 -7.27 -4.29 -2.53
C GLU A 17 -8.69 -4.06 -3.10
N SER A 18 -9.70 -3.98 -2.23
CA SER A 18 -11.10 -3.78 -2.62
C SER A 18 -11.48 -2.32 -2.92
N LEU A 19 -10.55 -1.37 -2.77
CA LEU A 19 -10.83 0.03 -3.04
C LEU A 19 -10.92 0.30 -4.55
N THR A 20 -11.92 1.07 -4.98
CA THR A 20 -12.09 1.50 -6.39
C THR A 20 -10.82 2.13 -6.95
N ILE A 21 -10.13 2.96 -6.16
CA ILE A 21 -8.87 3.59 -6.59
C ILE A 21 -7.79 2.56 -6.93
N MET A 22 -7.68 1.46 -6.17
CA MET A 22 -6.72 0.40 -6.48
C MET A 22 -7.08 -0.31 -7.77
N GLY A 23 -8.37 -0.51 -8.03
CA GLY A 23 -8.87 -1.02 -9.32
C GLY A 23 -8.49 -0.12 -10.49
N ILE A 24 -8.65 1.20 -10.35
CA ILE A 24 -8.28 2.19 -11.38
C ILE A 24 -6.77 2.13 -11.66
N ILE A 25 -5.94 2.18 -10.60
CA ILE A 25 -4.47 2.14 -10.76
C ILE A 25 -4.06 0.82 -11.42
N LYS A 26 -4.63 -0.31 -11.01
CA LYS A 26 -4.36 -1.62 -11.62
C LYS A 26 -4.72 -1.65 -13.11
N GLY A 27 -5.85 -1.05 -13.50
CA GLY A 27 -6.26 -0.90 -14.90
C GLY A 27 -5.23 -0.15 -15.72
N VAL A 28 -4.83 1.04 -15.25
CA VAL A 28 -3.78 1.86 -15.88
C VAL A 28 -2.46 1.08 -15.99
N CYS A 29 -2.07 0.35 -14.94
CA CYS A 29 -0.86 -0.46 -14.94
C CYS A 29 -0.88 -1.56 -16.01
N ARG A 30 -1.99 -2.28 -16.12
CA ARG A 30 -2.18 -3.33 -17.13
C ARG A 30 -2.16 -2.76 -18.56
N GLU A 31 -2.87 -1.66 -18.79
CA GLU A 31 -3.02 -1.05 -20.12
C GLU A 31 -1.70 -0.48 -20.65
N ASN A 32 -0.93 0.20 -19.79
CA ASN A 32 0.24 0.98 -20.23
C ASN A 32 1.55 0.24 -20.07
N PHE A 33 1.64 -0.68 -19.10
CA PHE A 33 2.90 -1.33 -18.73
C PHE A 33 2.84 -2.85 -18.81
N LYS A 34 1.72 -3.42 -19.28
CA LYS A 34 1.50 -4.88 -19.39
C LYS A 34 1.76 -5.61 -18.06
N THR A 35 1.56 -4.91 -16.95
CA THR A 35 1.85 -5.43 -15.61
C THR A 35 0.88 -6.56 -15.26
N SER A 36 1.41 -7.69 -14.80
CA SER A 36 0.59 -8.78 -14.29
C SER A 36 -0.04 -8.44 -12.93
N ASP A 37 -1.07 -9.17 -12.53
CA ASP A 37 -1.72 -8.98 -11.23
C ASP A 37 -0.76 -9.19 -10.07
N ILE A 38 0.07 -10.23 -10.17
CA ILE A 38 1.05 -10.59 -9.15
C ILE A 38 2.13 -9.49 -9.03
N GLU A 39 2.61 -8.95 -10.16
CA GLU A 39 3.56 -7.84 -10.13
C GLU A 39 2.94 -6.59 -9.53
N PHE A 40 1.72 -6.23 -9.93
CA PHE A 40 1.02 -5.08 -9.39
C PHE A 40 0.87 -5.19 -7.87
N GLU A 41 0.39 -6.33 -7.37
CA GLU A 41 0.28 -6.59 -5.94
C GLU A 41 1.61 -6.49 -5.21
N THR A 42 2.68 -7.02 -5.82
CA THR A 42 4.03 -6.99 -5.24
C THR A 42 4.54 -5.56 -5.12
N LEU A 43 4.37 -4.75 -6.18
CA LEU A 43 4.74 -3.34 -6.21
C LEU A 43 3.97 -2.53 -5.16
N VAL A 44 2.66 -2.74 -5.05
CA VAL A 44 1.83 -2.04 -4.07
C VAL A 44 2.22 -2.42 -2.63
N LYS A 45 2.48 -3.70 -2.35
CA LYS A 45 2.99 -4.16 -1.03
C LYS A 45 4.32 -3.49 -0.69
N HIS A 46 5.24 -3.40 -1.64
CA HIS A 46 6.51 -2.70 -1.46
C HIS A 46 6.31 -1.20 -1.21
N TRP A 47 5.43 -0.54 -1.98
CA TRP A 47 5.15 0.88 -1.82
C TRP A 47 4.64 1.20 -0.41
N PHE A 48 3.66 0.45 0.09
CA PHE A 48 3.14 0.63 1.45
C PHE A 48 4.19 0.35 2.52
N ARG A 49 4.98 -0.73 2.37
CA ARG A 49 6.06 -1.05 3.31
C ARG A 49 7.07 0.09 3.40
N HIS A 50 7.53 0.60 2.25
CA HIS A 50 8.49 1.70 2.20
C HIS A 50 7.90 3.02 2.69
N GLY A 51 6.62 3.28 2.43
CA GLY A 51 5.90 4.41 3.00
C GLY A 51 5.86 4.38 4.52
N ALA A 52 5.50 3.24 5.11
CA ALA A 52 5.47 3.06 6.56
C ALA A 52 6.86 3.21 7.19
N GLN A 53 7.90 2.67 6.56
CA GLN A 53 9.29 2.82 7.02
C GLN A 53 9.74 4.28 7.03
N ARG A 54 9.40 5.05 5.99
CA ARG A 54 9.71 6.49 5.93
C ARG A 54 8.98 7.26 7.03
N LEU A 55 7.68 7.03 7.19
CA LEU A 55 6.89 7.68 8.24
C LEU A 55 7.47 7.42 9.62
N ALA A 56 7.76 6.14 9.95
CA ALA A 56 8.32 5.79 11.25
C ALA A 56 9.68 6.47 11.51
N ARG A 57 10.53 6.59 10.48
CA ARG A 57 11.81 7.31 10.58
C ARG A 57 11.59 8.80 10.82
N ASP A 58 10.68 9.42 10.08
CA ASP A 58 10.41 10.85 10.18
C ASP A 58 9.81 11.20 11.56
N GLU A 59 8.97 10.33 12.12
CA GLU A 59 8.46 10.42 13.50
C GLU A 59 9.55 10.25 14.58
N LEU A 60 10.53 9.37 14.35
CA LEU A 60 11.67 9.24 15.27
C LEU A 60 12.56 10.49 15.25
N LEU A 61 12.79 11.06 14.07
CA LEU A 61 13.57 12.28 13.92
C LEU A 61 12.86 13.50 14.53
N SER A 62 11.53 13.57 14.47
CA SER A 62 10.77 14.68 15.07
C SER A 62 10.74 14.62 16.59
N LYS A 63 10.77 13.43 17.20
CA LYS A 63 10.80 13.24 18.66
C LYS A 63 12.16 13.53 19.30
N ASN A 64 13.23 13.51 18.52
CA ASN A 64 14.60 13.76 18.98
C ASN A 64 15.05 15.23 18.76
N LYS A 65 14.14 16.10 18.32
CA LYS A 65 14.31 17.54 18.26
C LYS A 65 13.70 18.20 19.49
#